data_AF-A0A7J2HSM3-F1
#
_entry.id   AF-A0A7J2HSM3-F1
#
_cell.length_a   1.000
_cell.length_b   1.000
_cell.length_c   1.000
_cell.angle_alpha   90.00
_cell.angle_beta   90.00
_cell.angle_gamma   90.00
#
_symmetry.space_group_name_H-M   'P 1'
#
loop_
_entity.id
_entity.type
_entity.pdbx_description
1 polymer ?
#
loop_
_entity_poly.entity_id
_entity_poly.type
_entity_poly.pdbx_seq_one_letter_code
_entity_poly.pdbx_strand_id
1 'polypeptide(L)'
;MAIPLSSDRRPRIRILQRILESILGGSGRVALEYQLSRILGDEPLQAFIDSPRKFYEALTEIFGEGGAGIAFKFICGKLLELSRMVYPTPGDLFELMLKNEEAASEEIRKLIQEAIRRE
;
A
#
# COMPACT_ATOMS: atom_id res chain seq x y z
N MET A 1 18.07 0.52 -14.86
CA MET A 1 18.70 -0.72 -14.39
C MET A 1 17.69 -1.41 -13.48
N ALA A 2 17.05 -2.50 -13.92
CA ALA A 2 16.03 -3.17 -13.12
C ALA A 2 16.72 -4.02 -12.05
N ILE A 3 16.59 -3.63 -10.77
CA ILE A 3 17.07 -4.43 -9.64
C ILE A 3 16.28 -5.74 -9.63
N PRO A 4 16.91 -6.93 -9.61
CA PRO A 4 16.17 -8.18 -9.62
C PRO A 4 15.40 -8.32 -8.31
N LEU A 5 14.07 -8.18 -8.37
CA LEU A 5 13.19 -8.42 -7.24
C LEU A 5 13.28 -9.90 -6.84
N SER A 6 13.66 -10.15 -5.58
CA SER A 6 13.68 -11.48 -4.96
C SER A 6 12.33 -12.18 -5.11
N SER A 7 12.34 -13.51 -5.17
CA SER A 7 11.17 -14.35 -5.50
C SER A 7 9.95 -14.12 -4.59
N ASP A 8 10.17 -13.71 -3.34
CA ASP A 8 9.15 -13.43 -2.32
C ASP A 8 8.54 -12.02 -2.42
N ARG A 9 9.23 -11.06 -3.06
CA ARG A 9 8.70 -9.70 -3.26
C ARG A 9 7.62 -9.66 -4.34
N ARG A 10 7.76 -10.46 -5.40
CA ARG A 10 6.87 -10.38 -6.58
C ARG A 10 5.40 -10.65 -6.28
N PRO A 11 5.01 -11.64 -5.45
CA PRO A 11 3.61 -11.87 -5.12
C PRO A 11 2.99 -10.69 -4.37
N ARG A 12 3.72 -10.11 -3.40
CA ARG A 12 3.26 -8.98 -2.58
C ARG A 12 2.99 -7.75 -3.44
N ILE A 13 3.96 -7.37 -4.26
CA ILE A 13 3.83 -6.22 -5.15
C ILE A 13 2.70 -6.43 -6.16
N ARG A 14 2.52 -7.65 -6.71
CA ARG A 14 1.43 -7.93 -7.66
C ARG A 14 0.03 -7.75 -7.06
N ILE A 15 -0.19 -8.15 -5.81
CA ILE A 15 -1.48 -7.92 -5.15
C ILE A 15 -1.74 -6.42 -5.00
N LEU A 16 -0.75 -5.66 -4.57
CA LEU A 16 -0.88 -4.21 -4.42
C LEU A 16 -1.11 -3.52 -5.77
N GLN A 17 -0.45 -3.97 -6.84
CA GLN A 17 -0.72 -3.51 -8.20
C GLN A 17 -2.17 -3.80 -8.61
N ARG A 18 -2.68 -5.01 -8.34
CA ARG A 18 -4.09 -5.36 -8.63
C ARG A 18 -5.05 -4.47 -7.85
N ILE A 19 -4.76 -4.18 -6.58
CA ILE A 19 -5.55 -3.25 -5.76
C ILE A 19 -5.58 -1.87 -6.42
N LEU A 20 -4.43 -1.27 -6.71
CA LEU A 20 -4.37 0.05 -7.34
C LEU A 20 -5.05 0.07 -8.71
N GLU A 21 -4.89 -0.99 -9.49
CA GLU A 21 -5.51 -1.11 -10.81
C GLU A 21 -7.04 -1.22 -10.72
N SER A 22 -7.56 -1.90 -9.70
CA SER A 22 -9.01 -1.97 -9.45
C SER A 22 -9.60 -0.64 -8.96
N ILE A 23 -8.78 0.22 -8.34
CA ILE A 23 -9.20 1.54 -7.86
C ILE A 23 -9.14 2.58 -8.99
N LEU A 24 -8.05 2.58 -9.77
CA LEU A 24 -7.68 3.68 -10.67
C LEU A 24 -7.72 3.30 -12.17
N GLY A 25 -7.92 2.02 -12.48
CA GLY A 25 -7.62 1.46 -13.80
C GLY A 25 -6.11 1.38 -14.06
N GLY A 26 -5.74 0.73 -15.17
CA GLY A 26 -4.32 0.52 -15.52
C GLY A 26 -3.53 1.81 -15.69
N SER A 27 -4.08 2.78 -16.43
CA SER A 27 -3.40 4.06 -16.67
C SER A 27 -3.28 4.90 -15.40
N GLY A 28 -4.30 4.91 -14.55
CA GLY A 28 -4.28 5.65 -13.28
C GLY A 28 -3.29 5.06 -12.29
N ARG A 29 -3.20 3.73 -12.20
CA ARG A 29 -2.17 3.04 -11.42
C ARG A 29 -0.77 3.45 -11.87
N VAL A 30 -0.48 3.39 -13.16
CA VAL A 30 0.86 3.74 -13.71
C VAL A 30 1.21 5.21 -13.41
N ALA A 31 0.25 6.13 -13.57
CA ALA A 31 0.47 7.54 -13.27
C ALA A 31 0.76 7.76 -11.77
N LEU A 32 0.02 7.10 -10.88
CA LEU A 32 0.24 7.21 -9.44
C LEU A 32 1.57 6.58 -9.01
N GLU A 33 1.88 5.36 -9.46
CA GLU A 33 3.17 4.71 -9.19
C GLU A 33 4.33 5.58 -9.67
N TYR A 34 4.22 6.20 -10.86
CA TYR A 34 5.24 7.11 -11.37
C TYR A 34 5.44 8.34 -10.45
N GLN A 35 4.35 9.02 -10.05
CA GLN A 35 4.47 10.18 -9.16
C GLN A 35 5.04 9.80 -7.79
N LEU A 36 4.57 8.71 -7.19
CA LEU A 36 5.10 8.22 -5.92
C LEU A 36 6.58 7.85 -6.02
N SER A 37 7.01 7.21 -7.12
CA SER A 37 8.43 6.84 -7.29
C SER A 37 9.35 8.05 -7.35
N ARG A 38 8.85 9.18 -7.90
CA ARG A 38 9.60 10.44 -7.94
C ARG A 38 9.75 11.08 -6.56
N ILE A 39 8.73 10.98 -5.72
CA ILE A 39 8.73 11.57 -4.38
C ILE A 39 9.58 10.70 -3.43
N LEU A 40 9.37 9.37 -3.47
CA LEU A 40 10.01 8.41 -2.57
C LEU A 40 11.45 8.09 -2.97
N GLY A 41 11.80 8.21 -4.26
CA GLY A 41 13.09 7.77 -4.78
C GLY A 41 13.32 6.25 -4.76
N ASP A 42 12.26 5.47 -4.52
CA ASP A 42 12.27 4.01 -4.40
C ASP A 42 10.99 3.39 -4.99
N GLU A 43 10.86 2.06 -4.93
CA GLU A 43 9.70 1.30 -5.38
C GLU A 43 8.47 1.61 -4.48
N PRO A 44 7.42 2.27 -5.01
CA PRO A 44 6.33 2.80 -4.19
C PRO A 44 5.55 1.76 -3.39
N LEU A 45 5.33 0.57 -3.97
CA LEU A 45 4.53 -0.46 -3.33
C LEU A 45 5.31 -1.18 -2.24
N GLN A 46 6.63 -1.29 -2.38
CA GLN A 46 7.52 -1.69 -1.30
C GLN A 46 7.50 -0.66 -0.16
N ALA A 47 7.47 0.65 -0.47
CA ALA A 47 7.36 1.69 0.54
C ALA A 47 6.05 1.60 1.33
N PHE A 48 4.92 1.27 0.69
CA PHE A 48 3.67 0.99 1.40
C PHE A 48 3.81 -0.14 2.44
N ILE A 49 4.63 -1.15 2.15
CA ILE A 49 4.86 -2.29 3.05
C ILE A 49 5.84 -1.91 4.15
N ASP A 50 7.00 -1.36 3.79
CA ASP A 50 8.14 -1.21 4.71
C ASP A 50 8.15 0.12 5.47
N SER A 51 7.52 1.16 4.92
CA SER A 51 7.47 2.49 5.51
C SER A 51 6.13 3.15 5.19
N PRO A 52 5.01 2.62 5.72
CA PRO A 52 3.67 3.08 5.38
C PRO A 52 3.47 4.57 5.68
N ARG A 53 4.20 5.15 6.66
CA ARG A 53 4.14 6.59 6.93
C ARG A 53 4.75 7.41 5.81
N LYS A 54 5.93 7.01 5.30
CA LYS A 54 6.55 7.68 4.14
C LYS A 54 5.67 7.58 2.90
N PHE A 55 5.03 6.43 2.68
CA PHE A 55 4.07 6.28 1.59
C PHE A 55 2.88 7.24 1.75
N TYR A 56 2.34 7.38 2.96
CA TYR A 56 1.27 8.34 3.26
C TYR A 56 1.71 9.80 3.10
N GLU A 57 2.92 10.16 3.50
CA GLU A 57 3.49 11.49 3.28
C GLU A 57 3.60 11.79 1.77
N ALA A 58 4.06 10.83 0.97
CA ALA A 58 4.08 10.96 -0.48
C ALA A 58 2.68 11.10 -1.10
N LEU A 59 1.68 10.39 -0.57
CA LEU A 59 0.27 10.62 -0.96
C LEU A 59 -0.20 12.03 -0.58
N THR A 60 0.26 12.56 0.55
CA THR A 60 -0.08 13.91 1.03
C THR A 60 0.46 14.99 0.09
N GLU A 61 1.65 14.79 -0.48
CA GLU A 61 2.18 15.70 -1.50
C GLU A 61 1.34 15.71 -2.79
N ILE A 62 0.71 14.59 -3.15
CA ILE A 62 -0.09 14.46 -4.37
C ILE A 62 -1.53 14.96 -4.16
N PHE A 63 -2.15 14.60 -3.04
CA PHE A 63 -3.59 14.74 -2.82
C PHE A 63 -3.98 15.70 -1.68
N GLY A 64 -3.00 16.25 -0.95
CA GLY A 64 -3.22 16.96 0.31
C GLY A 64 -3.65 16.03 1.45
N GLU A 65 -3.68 16.54 2.69
CA GLU A 65 -3.92 15.72 3.90
C GLU A 65 -5.26 14.96 3.84
N GLY A 66 -6.34 15.64 3.46
CA GLY A 66 -7.67 15.03 3.39
C GLY A 66 -7.75 13.93 2.33
N GLY A 67 -7.15 14.16 1.15
CA GLY A 67 -7.14 13.20 0.05
C GLY A 67 -6.24 11.99 0.33
N ALA A 68 -5.08 12.22 0.93
CA ALA A 68 -4.14 11.17 1.29
C ALA A 68 -4.71 10.21 2.33
N GLY A 69 -5.39 10.72 3.35
CA GLY A 69 -6.01 9.89 4.38
C GLY A 69 -7.09 8.97 3.80
N ILE A 70 -7.89 9.48 2.87
CA ILE A 70 -8.91 8.69 2.17
C ILE A 70 -8.25 7.64 1.26
N ALA A 71 -7.26 8.04 0.46
CA ALA A 71 -6.56 7.15 -0.45
C ALA A 71 -5.89 5.99 0.30
N PHE A 72 -5.17 6.28 1.38
CA PHE A 72 -4.53 5.26 2.21
C PHE A 72 -5.54 4.28 2.79
N LYS A 73 -6.62 4.78 3.42
CA LYS A 73 -7.68 3.93 3.97
C LYS A 73 -8.37 3.11 2.89
N PHE A 74 -8.53 3.64 1.68
CA PHE A 74 -9.16 2.89 0.60
C PHE A 74 -8.29 1.73 0.11
N ILE A 75 -6.97 1.94 -0.01
CA ILE A 75 -6.00 0.87 -0.30
C ILE A 75 -6.04 -0.22 0.79
N CYS A 76 -6.00 0.19 2.06
CA CYS A 76 -6.13 -0.74 3.20
C CYS A 76 -7.46 -1.50 3.19
N GLY A 77 -8.57 -0.84 2.84
CA GLY A 77 -9.89 -1.46 2.72
C GLY A 77 -9.90 -2.57 1.66
N LYS A 78 -9.32 -2.31 0.49
CA LYS A 78 -9.19 -3.35 -0.56
C LYS A 78 -8.29 -4.50 -0.14
N LEU A 79 -7.22 -4.22 0.58
CA LEU A 79 -6.36 -5.27 1.12
C LEU A 79 -7.10 -6.15 2.15
N LEU A 80 -7.88 -5.52 3.04
CA LEU A 80 -8.70 -6.23 4.03
C LEU A 80 -9.78 -7.10 3.36
N GLU A 81 -10.48 -6.57 2.34
CA GLU A 81 -11.43 -7.32 1.52
C GLU A 81 -10.79 -8.59 0.93
N LEU A 82 -9.60 -8.47 0.32
CA LEU A 82 -8.89 -9.61 -0.27
C LEU A 82 -8.41 -10.63 0.79
N SER A 83 -7.94 -10.14 1.94
CA SER A 83 -7.52 -11.02 3.05
C SER A 83 -8.69 -11.68 3.79
N ARG A 84 -9.94 -11.24 3.56
CA ARG A 84 -11.16 -11.61 4.31
C ARG A 84 -11.06 -11.37 5.81
N MET A 85 -10.23 -10.42 6.21
CA MET A 85 -10.06 -10.02 7.60
C MET A 85 -11.10 -8.96 7.95
N VAL A 86 -11.78 -9.13 9.08
CA VAL A 86 -12.77 -8.16 9.60
C VAL A 86 -12.10 -7.09 10.47
N TYR A 87 -10.96 -7.43 11.08
CA TYR A 87 -10.13 -6.53 11.89
C TYR A 87 -8.64 -6.73 11.57
N PRO A 88 -7.82 -5.66 11.64
CA PRO A 88 -8.18 -4.26 11.92
C PRO A 88 -9.05 -3.61 10.82
N THR A 89 -9.74 -2.52 11.12
CA THR A 89 -10.42 -1.70 10.10
C THR A 89 -9.41 -0.82 9.34
N PRO A 90 -9.77 -0.24 8.18
CA PRO A 90 -8.90 0.73 7.51
C PRO A 90 -8.53 1.94 8.38
N GLY A 91 -9.46 2.37 9.24
CA GLY A 91 -9.21 3.43 10.21
C GLY A 91 -8.19 3.02 11.26
N ASP A 92 -8.29 1.79 11.77
CA ASP A 92 -7.34 1.27 12.76
C ASP A 92 -5.93 1.16 12.18
N LEU A 93 -5.79 0.71 10.92
CA LEU A 93 -4.49 0.66 10.23
C LEU A 93 -3.89 2.05 10.03
N PHE A 94 -4.72 3.03 9.68
CA PHE A 94 -4.29 4.42 9.55
C PHE A 94 -3.80 5.00 10.89
N GLU A 95 -4.59 4.81 11.96
CA GLU A 95 -4.19 5.23 13.31
C GLU A 95 -2.94 4.50 13.80
N LEU A 96 -2.81 3.20 13.49
CA LEU A 96 -1.65 2.40 13.83
C LEU A 96 -0.40 2.94 13.12
N MET A 97 -0.48 3.29 11.83
CA MET A 97 0.63 3.90 11.09
C MET A 97 1.10 5.22 11.73
N LEU A 98 0.17 6.05 12.21
CA LEU A 98 0.51 7.31 12.88
C LEU A 98 1.16 7.08 14.24
N LYS A 99 0.73 6.07 15.00
CA LYS A 99 1.21 5.81 16.37
C LYS A 99 2.48 4.96 16.40
N ASN A 100 2.55 3.93 15.57
CA ASN A 100 3.63 2.94 15.54
C ASN A 100 3.77 2.37 14.11
N GLU A 101 4.70 2.93 13.34
CA GLU A 101 4.94 2.53 11.95
C GLU A 101 5.39 1.07 11.82
N GLU A 102 6.21 0.58 12.75
CA GLU A 102 6.70 -0.80 12.73
C GLU A 102 5.55 -1.80 12.91
N ALA A 103 4.66 -1.55 13.86
CA ALA A 103 3.46 -2.37 14.07
C ALA A 103 2.51 -2.31 12.86
N ALA A 104 2.34 -1.14 12.25
CA ALA A 104 1.53 -1.00 11.04
C ALA A 104 2.12 -1.78 9.86
N SER A 105 3.44 -1.71 9.68
CA SER A 105 4.18 -2.43 8.66
C SER A 105 4.03 -3.94 8.82
N GLU A 106 4.14 -4.47 10.04
CA GLU A 106 3.91 -5.89 10.31
C GLU A 106 2.46 -6.33 10.04
N GLU A 107 1.47 -5.53 10.42
CA GLU A 107 0.07 -5.86 10.14
C GLU A 107 -0.23 -5.83 8.64
N ILE A 108 0.32 -4.86 7.89
CA ILE A 108 0.21 -4.81 6.42
C ILE A 108 0.85 -6.06 5.79
N ARG A 109 2.05 -6.48 6.24
CA ARG A 109 2.71 -7.70 5.74
C ARG A 109 1.84 -8.93 5.97
N LYS A 110 1.24 -9.07 7.16
CA LYS A 110 0.33 -10.16 7.50
C LYS A 110 -0.92 -10.17 6.62
N LEU A 111 -1.53 -9.01 6.39
CA LEU A 111 -2.71 -8.90 5.51
C LEU A 111 -2.38 -9.27 4.06
N ILE A 112 -1.22 -8.85 3.56
CA ILE A 112 -0.76 -9.25 2.21
C ILE A 112 -0.53 -10.76 2.15
N GLN A 113 0.09 -11.37 3.16
CA GLN A 113 0.28 -12.82 3.21
C GLN A 113 -1.06 -13.57 3.20
N GLU A 114 -2.04 -13.11 3.97
CA GLU A 114 -3.38 -13.70 3.97
C GLU A 114 -4.11 -13.51 2.63
N ALA A 115 -3.95 -12.37 1.97
CA ALA A 115 -4.48 -12.15 0.63
C ALA A 115 -3.84 -13.10 -0.39
N ILE A 116 -2.50 -13.29 -0.34
CA ILE A 116 -1.78 -14.23 -1.23
C ILE A 116 -2.27 -15.67 -1.04
N ARG A 117 -2.49 -16.11 0.20
CA ARG A 117 -2.94 -17.48 0.51
C ARG A 117 -4.33 -17.81 -0.05
N ARG A 118 -5.10 -16.78 -0.42
CA ARG A 118 -6.50 -16.88 -0.82
C ARG A 118 -6.74 -16.61 -2.30
N GLU A 119 -5.68 -16.26 -3.06
CA GLU A 119 -5.67 -16.30 -4.53
C GLU A 119 -5.65 -17.74 -5.06
#